data_AF-A0A2E5Y099-F1
#
_entry.id   AF-A0A2E5Y099-F1
#
_cell.length_a   1.000
_cell.length_b   1.000
_cell.length_c   1.000
_cell.angle_alpha   90.00
_cell.angle_beta   90.00
_cell.angle_gamma   90.00
#
_symmetry.space_group_name_H-M   'P 1'
#
loop_
_entity.id
_entity.type
_entity.pdbx_description
1 polymer ?
#
loop_
_entity_poly.entity_id
_entity_poly.type
_entity_poly.pdbx_seq_one_letter_code
_entity_poly.pdbx_strand_id
1 'polypeptide(L)'
;MGAYGFFMHQKEEAKYTAEPLLTLTSKDLFWRFQVNEGNSIIGEIVSVSGMVTDLSDTSISLNNSVICWIEKKSLNKTLNKNDKISLRGRCLGYDEVQKKVQLDYIKILDD
;
A
#
# COMPACT_ATOMS: atom_id res chain seq x y z
N MET A 1 21.21 -33.14 -7.66
CA MET A 1 19.87 -32.68 -7.26
C MET A 1 20.06 -31.48 -6.36
N GLY A 2 19.90 -30.23 -6.83
CA GLY A 2 20.26 -29.10 -5.95
C GLY A 2 20.20 -27.68 -6.50
N ALA A 3 19.67 -27.45 -7.71
CA ALA A 3 19.63 -26.09 -8.28
C ALA A 3 18.24 -25.45 -8.27
N TYR A 4 17.17 -26.22 -8.07
CA TYR A 4 15.79 -25.69 -8.20
C TYR A 4 15.33 -24.86 -6.99
N GLY A 5 15.97 -25.00 -5.82
CA GLY A 5 15.59 -24.25 -4.62
C GLY A 5 16.01 -22.78 -4.63
N PHE A 6 17.10 -22.43 -5.31
CA PHE A 6 17.66 -21.07 -5.27
C PHE A 6 16.87 -20.06 -6.12
N PHE A 7 16.24 -20.49 -7.21
CA PHE A 7 15.47 -19.59 -8.08
C PHE A 7 14.10 -19.21 -7.52
N MET A 8 13.54 -20.01 -6.61
CA MET A 8 12.24 -19.69 -6.00
C MET A 8 12.38 -18.63 -4.91
N HIS A 9 13.48 -18.64 -4.15
CA HIS A 9 13.69 -17.68 -3.06
C HIS A 9 13.82 -16.23 -3.57
N GLN A 10 14.53 -16.01 -4.68
CA GLN A 10 14.69 -14.66 -5.26
C GLN A 10 13.38 -14.04 -5.77
N LYS A 11 12.40 -14.85 -6.19
CA LYS A 11 11.12 -14.33 -6.72
C LYS A 11 10.22 -13.77 -5.62
N GLU A 12 10.29 -14.31 -4.41
CA GLU A 12 9.51 -13.82 -3.27
C GLU A 12 10.08 -12.51 -2.70
N GLU A 13 11.40 -12.36 -2.66
CA GLU A 13 12.05 -11.12 -2.18
C GLU A 13 11.93 -9.95 -3.16
N ALA A 14 11.87 -10.21 -4.47
CA ALA A 14 11.67 -9.19 -5.50
C ALA A 14 10.29 -8.51 -5.42
N LYS A 15 9.26 -9.19 -4.89
CA LYS A 15 7.90 -8.66 -4.74
C LYS A 15 7.80 -7.52 -3.71
N TYR A 16 8.68 -7.51 -2.71
CA TYR A 16 8.74 -6.48 -1.67
C TYR A 16 9.85 -5.43 -1.90
N THR A 17 10.73 -5.68 -2.87
CA THR A 17 11.87 -4.81 -3.23
C THR A 17 11.64 -4.05 -4.54
N ALA A 18 10.51 -4.29 -5.23
CA ALA A 18 10.13 -3.52 -6.39
C ALA A 18 10.03 -2.02 -6.05
N GLU A 19 10.68 -1.20 -6.87
CA GLU A 19 10.55 0.25 -6.81
C GLU A 19 9.07 0.61 -6.97
N PRO A 20 8.55 1.56 -6.19
CA PRO A 20 7.16 1.97 -6.35
C PRO A 20 6.98 2.49 -7.77
N LEU A 21 6.07 1.87 -8.53
CA LEU A 21 5.78 2.27 -9.91
C LEU A 21 5.42 3.76 -9.95
N LEU A 22 4.69 4.20 -8.93
CA LEU A 22 4.21 5.56 -8.75
C LEU A 22 4.26 5.93 -7.27
N THR A 23 4.72 7.15 -6.99
CA THR A 23 4.58 7.79 -5.68
C THR A 23 3.49 8.86 -5.79
N LEU A 24 2.41 8.69 -5.04
CA LEU A 24 1.21 9.51 -5.11
C LEU A 24 0.76 9.90 -3.71
N THR A 25 -0.03 10.96 -3.61
CA THR A 25 -0.76 11.28 -2.37
C THR A 25 -2.07 10.49 -2.35
N SER A 26 -2.64 10.23 -1.17
CA SER A 26 -3.96 9.57 -1.06
C SER A 26 -5.04 10.24 -1.94
N LYS A 27 -4.95 11.57 -2.11
CA LYS A 27 -5.89 12.37 -2.90
C LYS A 27 -5.70 12.17 -4.40
N ASP A 28 -4.46 12.17 -4.88
CA ASP A 28 -4.11 11.90 -6.27
C ASP A 28 -4.49 10.48 -6.69
N LEU A 29 -4.26 9.53 -5.78
CA LEU A 29 -4.59 8.13 -6.00
C LEU A 29 -6.11 7.94 -6.12
N PHE A 30 -6.89 8.55 -5.23
CA PHE A 30 -8.35 8.57 -5.34
C PHE A 30 -8.85 9.27 -6.62
N TRP A 31 -8.21 10.38 -7.01
CA TRP A 31 -8.55 11.07 -8.26
C TRP A 31 -8.31 10.19 -9.50
N ARG A 32 -7.19 9.45 -9.55
CA ARG A 32 -6.90 8.49 -10.62
C ARG A 32 -7.99 7.42 -10.77
N PHE A 33 -8.53 6.94 -9.66
CA PHE A 33 -9.67 6.02 -9.69
C PHE A 33 -10.96 6.69 -10.18
N GLN A 34 -11.19 7.97 -9.91
CA GLN A 34 -12.34 8.71 -10.45
C GLN A 34 -12.25 8.92 -11.97
N VAL A 35 -11.06 9.16 -12.51
CA VAL A 35 -10.85 9.34 -13.96
C VAL A 35 -10.65 8.02 -14.71
N ASN A 36 -10.94 6.88 -14.07
CA ASN A 36 -10.83 5.53 -14.65
C ASN A 36 -9.39 5.12 -15.06
N GLU A 37 -8.36 5.83 -14.61
CA GLU A 37 -6.94 5.48 -14.79
C GLU A 37 -6.39 4.59 -13.65
N GLY A 38 -7.15 4.45 -12.57
CA GLY A 38 -6.77 3.65 -11.41
C GLY A 38 -6.66 2.15 -11.71
N ASN A 39 -7.29 1.65 -12.78
CA ASN A 39 -7.20 0.23 -13.14
C ASN A 39 -5.76 -0.20 -13.49
N SER A 40 -4.95 0.69 -14.05
CA SER A 40 -3.57 0.40 -14.44
C SER A 40 -2.61 0.25 -13.25
N ILE A 41 -3.00 0.73 -12.06
CA ILE A 41 -2.22 0.58 -10.83
C ILE A 41 -2.68 -0.62 -9.98
N ILE A 42 -3.78 -1.29 -10.37
CA ILE A 42 -4.27 -2.48 -9.67
C ILE A 42 -3.29 -3.63 -9.87
N GLY A 43 -2.85 -4.22 -8.76
CA GLY A 43 -1.86 -5.28 -8.72
C GLY A 43 -0.42 -4.80 -8.65
N GLU A 44 -0.17 -3.50 -8.87
CA GLU A 44 1.15 -2.87 -8.84
C GLU A 44 1.50 -2.30 -7.46
N ILE A 45 2.79 -2.14 -7.19
CA ILE A 45 3.31 -1.52 -5.97
C ILE A 45 3.27 0.01 -6.15
N VAL A 46 2.56 0.70 -5.27
CA VAL A 46 2.45 2.16 -5.25
C VAL A 46 2.90 2.69 -3.89
N SER A 47 3.60 3.82 -3.91
CA SER A 47 3.90 4.60 -2.71
C SER A 47 2.81 5.63 -2.51
N VAL A 48 2.17 5.58 -1.34
CA VAL A 48 1.08 6.46 -0.95
C VAL A 48 1.50 7.24 0.28
N SER A 49 1.55 8.55 0.14
CA SER A 49 1.70 9.46 1.27
C SER A 49 0.33 9.99 1.69
N GLY A 50 0.09 10.00 2.98
CA GLY A 50 -1.23 10.32 3.51
C GLY A 50 -1.22 10.64 4.98
N MET A 51 -2.29 11.31 5.41
CA MET A 51 -2.56 11.53 6.83
C MET A 51 -3.39 10.38 7.37
N VAL A 52 -2.97 9.80 8.50
CA VAL A 52 -3.70 8.74 9.19
C VAL A 52 -4.95 9.34 9.82
N THR A 53 -6.10 9.14 9.17
CA THR A 53 -7.39 9.58 9.72
C THR A 53 -7.94 8.55 10.71
N ASP A 54 -7.68 7.27 10.45
CA ASP A 54 -8.07 6.19 11.35
C ASP A 54 -7.01 5.10 11.37
N LEU A 55 -6.82 4.48 12.52
CA LEU A 55 -5.85 3.43 12.76
C LEU A 55 -6.52 2.38 13.65
N SER A 56 -6.43 1.14 13.20
CA SER A 56 -6.81 -0.08 13.91
C SER A 56 -5.61 -1.04 13.94
N ASP A 57 -5.68 -2.08 14.76
CA ASP A 57 -4.59 -3.06 14.93
C ASP A 57 -4.16 -3.77 13.63
N THR A 58 -5.07 -3.89 12.65
CA THR A 58 -4.84 -4.61 11.39
C THR A 58 -5.15 -3.78 10.14
N SER A 59 -5.59 -2.53 10.30
CA SER A 59 -5.95 -1.66 9.18
C SER A 59 -5.70 -0.19 9.49
N ILE A 60 -5.21 0.56 8.52
CA ILE A 60 -5.04 2.02 8.60
C ILE A 60 -5.90 2.63 7.51
N SER A 61 -6.63 3.68 7.85
CA SER A 61 -7.30 4.52 6.87
C SER A 61 -6.55 5.84 6.72
N LEU A 62 -6.09 6.11 5.49
CA LEU A 62 -5.46 7.37 5.11
C LEU A 62 -6.47 8.29 4.43
N ASN A 63 -6.55 9.54 4.91
CA ASN A 63 -7.42 10.60 4.36
C ASN A 63 -8.89 10.18 4.15
N ASN A 64 -9.38 9.17 4.88
CA ASN A 64 -10.69 8.52 4.69
C ASN A 64 -11.00 8.09 3.24
N SER A 65 -9.99 8.02 2.36
CA SER A 65 -10.12 7.67 0.94
C SER A 65 -9.35 6.41 0.59
N VAL A 66 -8.45 5.97 1.48
CA VAL A 66 -7.60 4.81 1.29
C VAL A 66 -7.66 3.96 2.56
N ILE A 67 -7.78 2.65 2.39
CA ILE A 67 -7.69 1.65 3.45
C ILE A 67 -6.53 0.70 3.16
N CYS A 68 -5.64 0.58 4.12
CA CYS A 68 -4.43 -0.20 4.04
C CYS A 68 -4.51 -1.32 5.05
N TRP A 69 -4.45 -2.56 4.59
CA TRP A 69 -4.38 -3.72 5.47
C TRP A 69 -2.94 -3.92 5.94
N ILE A 70 -2.72 -3.89 7.25
CA ILE A 70 -1.40 -4.12 7.84
C ILE A 70 -1.40 -5.46 8.54
N GLU A 71 -0.40 -6.26 8.23
CA GLU A 71 -0.04 -7.39 9.08
C GLU A 71 0.72 -6.88 10.30
N LYS A 72 0.41 -7.40 11.49
CA LYS A 72 1.03 -6.99 12.78
C LYS A 72 2.56 -6.87 12.76
N LYS A 73 3.25 -7.61 11.89
CA LYS A 73 4.71 -7.56 11.72
C LYS A 73 5.23 -6.34 10.95
N SER A 74 4.39 -5.62 10.21
CA SER A 74 4.78 -4.47 9.40
C SER A 74 4.75 -3.14 10.17
N LEU A 75 4.08 -3.10 11.33
CA LEU A 75 4.08 -1.93 12.24
C LEU A 75 5.30 -1.99 13.16
N ASN A 76 6.48 -1.63 12.65
CA ASN A 76 7.66 -1.40 13.50
C ASN A 76 7.58 -0.07 14.26
N LYS A 77 6.52 0.72 14.07
CA LYS A 77 6.37 2.08 14.61
C LYS A 77 4.95 2.29 15.13
N THR A 78 4.85 2.97 16.27
CA THR A 78 3.57 3.45 16.79
C THR A 78 3.08 4.59 15.91
N LEU A 79 2.07 4.34 15.11
CA LEU A 79 1.41 5.35 14.30
C LEU A 79 0.29 6.01 15.10
N ASN A 80 0.24 7.35 15.07
CA ASN A 80 -0.83 8.11 15.70
C ASN A 80 -1.85 8.58 14.67
N LYS A 81 -3.08 8.84 15.13
CA LYS A 81 -4.05 9.59 14.33
C LYS A 81 -3.48 10.98 14.06
N ASN A 82 -3.76 11.51 12.86
CA ASN A 82 -3.26 12.78 12.34
C ASN A 82 -1.77 12.81 11.97
N ASP A 83 -1.07 11.67 12.06
CA ASP A 83 0.31 11.57 11.64
C ASP A 83 0.39 11.49 10.10
N LYS A 84 1.43 12.10 9.52
CA LYS A 84 1.64 12.11 8.07
C LYS A 84 2.70 11.08 7.74
N ILE A 85 2.28 9.98 7.13
CA ILE A 85 3.17 8.87 6.81
C ILE A 85 3.22 8.59 5.32
N SER A 86 4.35 8.04 4.90
CA SER A 86 4.55 7.49 3.58
C SER A 86 4.64 5.97 3.71
N LEU A 87 3.79 5.27 2.97
CA LEU A 87 3.79 3.82 2.93
C LEU A 87 3.74 3.36 1.49
N ARG A 88 4.44 2.29 1.18
CA ARG A 88 4.29 1.60 -0.11
C ARG A 88 3.53 0.32 0.08
N GLY A 89 2.68 -0.02 -0.86
CA GLY A 89 1.91 -1.24 -0.81
C GLY A 89 1.39 -1.61 -2.18
N ARG A 90 0.84 -2.81 -2.27
CA ARG A 90 0.22 -3.25 -3.49
C ARG A 90 -1.22 -2.75 -3.51
N CYS A 91 -1.61 -2.14 -4.62
CA CYS A 91 -2.98 -1.68 -4.79
C CYS A 91 -3.86 -2.87 -5.18
N LEU A 92 -4.86 -3.21 -4.36
CA LEU A 92 -5.84 -4.25 -4.69
C LEU A 92 -6.92 -3.72 -5.64
N GLY A 93 -7.21 -2.43 -5.56
CA GLY A 93 -8.24 -1.77 -6.36
C GLY A 93 -9.03 -0.75 -5.58
N TYR A 94 -10.04 -0.21 -6.24
CA TYR A 94 -10.97 0.75 -5.66
C TYR A 94 -12.32 0.10 -5.43
N ASP A 95 -12.82 0.24 -4.22
CA ASP A 95 -14.15 -0.20 -3.84
C ASP A 95 -15.13 0.94 -4.04
N GLU A 96 -16.04 0.79 -5.01
CA GLU A 96 -17.06 1.79 -5.34
C GLU A 96 -18.11 1.98 -4.23
N VAL A 97 -18.34 0.94 -3.41
CA VAL A 97 -19.34 0.94 -2.32
C VAL A 97 -18.79 1.70 -1.12
N GLN A 98 -17.54 1.39 -0.72
CA GLN A 98 -16.84 2.05 0.37
C GLN A 98 -16.27 3.41 -0.03
N LYS A 99 -16.16 3.69 -1.34
CA LYS A 99 -15.44 4.82 -1.93
C LYS A 99 -14.01 4.95 -1.42
N LYS A 100 -13.34 3.80 -1.29
CA LYS A 100 -11.99 3.71 -0.71
C LYS A 100 -11.11 2.80 -1.56
N VAL A 101 -9.85 3.20 -1.71
CA VAL A 101 -8.83 2.36 -2.34
C VAL A 101 -8.31 1.37 -1.31
N GLN A 102 -8.26 0.09 -1.68
CA GLN A 102 -7.74 -0.98 -0.85
C GLN A 102 -6.28 -1.28 -1.21
N LEU A 103 -5.41 -1.33 -0.20
CA LEU A 103 -4.03 -1.77 -0.36
C LEU A 103 -3.71 -2.93 0.58
N ASP A 104 -2.92 -3.87 0.08
CA ASP A 104 -2.35 -4.98 0.85
C ASP A 104 -0.82 -4.94 0.85
N TYR A 105 -0.24 -5.76 1.73
CA TYR A 105 1.20 -5.88 1.92
C TYR A 105 1.91 -4.54 2.05
N ILE A 106 1.37 -3.65 2.87
CA ILE A 106 1.97 -2.34 3.05
C ILE A 106 3.26 -2.41 3.88
N LYS A 107 4.21 -1.55 3.51
CA LYS A 107 5.47 -1.32 4.20
C LYS A 107 5.64 0.18 4.38
N ILE A 108 5.73 0.61 5.64
CA ILE A 108 5.99 2.00 5.99
C ILE A 108 7.42 2.33 5.55
N LEU A 109 7.57 3.45 4.85
CA LEU A 109 8.88 4.00 4.50
C LEU A 109 9.26 4.99 5.61
N ASP A 110 10.36 4.68 6.30
CA ASP A 110 11.03 5.60 7.21
C ASP A 110 12.15 6.25 6.37
N ASP A 111 12.06 7.56 6.16
CA ASP A 111 13.14 8.39 5.58
C ASP A 111 13.92 9.04 6.71
#